data_AF-A0A523XYK0-F1
#
_entry.id   AF-A0A523XYK0-F1
#
_cell.length_a   1.000
_cell.length_b   1.000
_cell.length_c   1.000
_cell.angle_alpha   90.00
_cell.angle_beta   90.00
_cell.angle_gamma   90.00
#
_symmetry.space_group_name_H-M   'P 1'
#
loop_
_entity.id
_entity.type
_entity.pdbx_description
1 polymer ?
#
loop_
_entity_poly.entity_id
_entity_poly.type
_entity_poly.pdbx_seq_one_letter_code
_entity_poly.pdbx_strand_id
1 'polypeptide(L)'
;MKRSVLFILVLMLIGTLTGCSTTNSDTRSDEQVSAETSQGVRLRDDYDDALSIQSQLAAGTLLLEETELAVDEVMAAEMLLLWRAAQSLMNSDTAAALEIEAVYNQIQDTMTPGQISAIAEMELTEETLATMMEEGELFFGQGGFAGGRGDRTGTGEGFTPPEGLLVPGGGFLRGAPGEGPGGGFPEGMNPEVMATRQAQFAGGGLGGFQDRMLIASVVRILEMKTGKISEDQPVRPFDVVYSVIAEATGLSPEEIRAMTAEGVTLAEIIETNGSDLEEVRNSLIEALRELPNAADLDLEQLASDWLGLDE
;
A
#
# COMPACT_ATOMS: atom_id res chain seq x y z
N MET A 1 -15.57 -46.81 -28.60
CA MET A 1 -16.82 -47.26 -27.93
C MET A 1 -16.60 -48.31 -26.84
N LYS A 2 -15.81 -49.38 -27.04
CA LYS A 2 -15.59 -50.41 -25.99
C LYS A 2 -14.70 -49.99 -24.80
N ARG A 3 -13.84 -48.96 -24.97
CA ARG A 3 -12.99 -48.42 -23.89
C ARG A 3 -13.69 -47.38 -23.02
N SER A 4 -14.70 -46.70 -23.55
CA SER A 4 -15.52 -45.72 -22.81
C SER A 4 -16.60 -46.39 -21.96
N VAL A 5 -17.06 -47.60 -22.34
CA VAL A 5 -17.97 -48.41 -21.52
C VAL A 5 -17.26 -49.02 -20.31
N LEU A 6 -15.97 -49.33 -20.43
CA LEU A 6 -15.16 -49.86 -19.33
C LEU A 6 -14.89 -48.80 -18.24
N PHE A 7 -14.72 -47.53 -18.63
CA PHE A 7 -14.48 -46.44 -17.69
C PHE A 7 -15.73 -46.04 -16.88
N ILE A 8 -16.92 -46.12 -17.48
CA ILE A 8 -18.19 -45.85 -16.78
C ILE A 8 -18.55 -47.00 -15.81
N LEU A 9 -18.15 -48.24 -16.11
CA LEU A 9 -18.39 -49.40 -15.24
C LEU A 9 -17.45 -49.44 -14.02
N VAL A 10 -16.24 -48.87 -14.13
CA VAL A 10 -15.30 -48.75 -13.01
C VAL A 10 -15.63 -47.56 -12.10
N LEU A 11 -16.22 -46.48 -12.64
CA LEU A 11 -16.63 -45.31 -11.85
C LEU A 11 -17.94 -45.53 -11.06
N MET A 12 -18.72 -46.56 -11.41
CA MET A 12 -19.97 -46.92 -10.73
C MET A 12 -19.81 -47.97 -9.61
N LEU A 13 -18.60 -48.49 -9.39
CA LEU A 13 -18.31 -49.57 -8.41
C LEU A 13 -17.75 -49.05 -7.05
N ILE A 14 -17.52 -47.74 -6.89
CA ILE A 14 -16.93 -47.16 -5.66
C ILE A 14 -17.99 -46.46 -4.79
N GLY A 15 -19.28 -46.62 -5.11
CA GLY A 15 -20.40 -45.90 -4.47
C GLY A 15 -21.21 -46.66 -3.41
N THR A 16 -20.70 -47.73 -2.78
CA THR A 16 -21.46 -48.42 -1.71
C THR A 16 -20.57 -48.95 -0.59
N LEU A 17 -20.26 -48.11 0.40
CA LEU A 17 -20.04 -48.56 1.76
C LEU A 17 -20.90 -47.73 2.72
N THR A 18 -22.06 -48.31 2.99
CA THR A 18 -23.00 -48.01 4.04
C THR A 18 -22.34 -48.05 5.42
N GLY A 19 -22.62 -47.03 6.24
CA GLY A 19 -22.39 -47.03 7.68
C GLY A 19 -23.53 -46.33 8.40
N CYS A 20 -24.75 -46.89 8.36
CA CYS A 20 -25.79 -46.53 9.33
C CYS A 20 -25.43 -47.19 10.66
N SER A 21 -24.98 -46.41 11.64
CA SER A 21 -24.99 -46.83 13.04
C SER A 21 -26.18 -46.17 13.75
N THR A 22 -27.02 -47.03 14.33
CA THR A 22 -28.10 -46.67 15.24
C THR A 22 -27.51 -46.18 16.56
N THR A 23 -28.03 -45.09 17.13
CA THR A 23 -28.17 -44.94 18.60
C THR A 23 -29.16 -43.83 18.96
N ASN A 24 -30.06 -44.21 19.87
CA ASN A 24 -31.04 -43.50 20.68
C ASN A 24 -31.02 -41.97 20.75
N SER A 25 -32.23 -41.42 20.68
CA SER A 25 -32.62 -40.22 21.39
C SER A 25 -32.51 -40.46 22.90
N ASP A 26 -31.45 -39.95 23.51
CA ASP A 26 -31.36 -39.75 24.94
C ASP A 26 -30.79 -38.36 25.19
N THR A 27 -31.53 -37.58 25.97
CA THR A 27 -31.18 -36.23 26.37
C THR A 27 -29.86 -36.23 27.13
N ARG A 28 -28.83 -35.60 26.57
CA ARG A 28 -27.68 -35.08 27.32
C ARG A 28 -27.06 -33.90 26.58
N SER A 29 -27.05 -32.75 27.25
CA SER A 29 -26.19 -31.62 26.94
C SER A 29 -24.74 -32.10 26.96
N ASP A 30 -24.04 -31.97 25.84
CA ASP A 30 -22.59 -31.79 25.76
C ASP A 30 -22.18 -31.44 24.32
N GLU A 31 -21.43 -30.34 24.22
CA GLU A 31 -20.47 -29.96 23.20
C GLU A 31 -20.68 -30.43 21.75
N GLN A 32 -21.29 -29.52 20.98
CA GLN A 32 -21.23 -29.49 19.52
C GLN A 32 -19.79 -29.12 19.11
N VAL A 33 -18.88 -30.09 19.10
CA VAL A 33 -17.62 -29.97 18.37
C VAL A 33 -17.97 -30.02 16.89
N SER A 34 -18.12 -28.85 16.29
CA SER A 34 -18.14 -28.69 14.84
C SER A 34 -16.86 -29.29 14.28
N ALA A 35 -17.02 -30.22 13.35
CA ALA A 35 -15.95 -30.67 12.48
C ALA A 35 -15.58 -29.52 11.52
N GLU A 36 -14.78 -28.56 11.99
CA GLU A 36 -14.08 -27.60 11.15
C GLU A 36 -12.98 -28.34 10.40
N THR A 37 -13.38 -28.86 9.24
CA THR A 37 -12.49 -29.56 8.32
C THR A 37 -11.71 -28.52 7.52
N SER A 38 -10.47 -28.23 7.94
CA SER A 38 -9.32 -27.85 7.11
C SER A 38 -9.53 -26.87 5.93
N GLN A 39 -10.48 -25.96 5.99
CA GLN A 39 -10.38 -24.71 5.22
C GLN A 39 -9.44 -23.84 6.02
N GLY A 40 -8.28 -23.49 5.45
CA GLY A 40 -7.34 -22.58 6.09
C GLY A 40 -8.06 -21.33 6.60
N VAL A 41 -7.58 -20.76 7.70
CA VAL A 41 -8.10 -19.48 8.20
C VAL A 41 -8.05 -18.49 7.03
N ARG A 42 -9.19 -17.90 6.69
CA ARG A 42 -9.35 -16.87 5.65
C ARG A 42 -9.99 -15.64 6.27
N LEU A 43 -9.70 -14.48 5.69
CA LEU A 43 -10.34 -13.25 6.10
C LEU A 43 -11.82 -13.25 5.70
N ARG A 44 -12.62 -12.57 6.51
CA ARG A 44 -14.06 -12.41 6.34
C ARG A 44 -14.41 -10.96 6.61
N ASP A 45 -15.53 -10.53 6.08
CA ASP A 45 -16.10 -9.18 6.22
C ASP A 45 -17.51 -9.24 6.84
N ASP A 46 -17.79 -10.29 7.63
CA ASP A 46 -19.10 -10.58 8.22
C ASP A 46 -19.30 -10.00 9.64
N TYR A 47 -18.42 -9.08 10.06
CA TYR A 47 -18.52 -8.32 11.31
C TYR A 47 -18.89 -6.86 11.06
N ASP A 48 -19.33 -6.17 12.11
CA ASP A 48 -19.80 -4.79 12.03
C ASP A 48 -18.67 -3.84 11.57
N ASP A 49 -18.97 -2.98 10.59
CA ASP A 49 -18.05 -1.99 10.02
C ASP A 49 -16.72 -2.59 9.48
N ALA A 50 -16.73 -3.87 9.13
CA ALA A 50 -15.59 -4.56 8.54
C ALA A 50 -15.12 -3.89 7.24
N LEU A 51 -13.81 -3.71 7.13
CA LEU A 51 -13.19 -3.36 5.85
C LEU A 51 -13.43 -4.47 4.82
N SER A 52 -13.34 -4.11 3.53
CA SER A 52 -13.30 -5.12 2.46
C SER A 52 -12.11 -6.06 2.68
N ILE A 53 -12.22 -7.32 2.25
CA ILE A 53 -11.12 -8.31 2.36
C ILE A 53 -9.81 -7.76 1.76
N GLN A 54 -9.92 -6.98 0.68
CA GLN A 54 -8.80 -6.33 0.01
C GLN A 54 -8.10 -5.32 0.93
N SER A 55 -8.88 -4.42 1.54
CA SER A 55 -8.35 -3.40 2.45
C SER A 55 -7.84 -4.03 3.75
N GLN A 56 -8.50 -5.08 4.25
CA GLN A 56 -8.01 -5.87 5.40
C GLN A 56 -6.65 -6.51 5.11
N LEU A 57 -6.48 -7.14 3.93
CA LEU A 57 -5.19 -7.71 3.53
C LEU A 57 -4.12 -6.63 3.47
N ALA A 58 -4.44 -5.49 2.86
CA ALA A 58 -3.44 -4.45 2.66
C ALA A 58 -3.04 -3.78 3.98
N ALA A 59 -4.01 -3.31 4.77
CA ALA A 59 -3.77 -2.70 6.07
C ALA A 59 -3.16 -3.71 7.06
N GLY A 60 -3.69 -4.93 7.11
CA GLY A 60 -3.15 -6.00 7.94
C GLY A 60 -1.71 -6.35 7.60
N THR A 61 -1.35 -6.41 6.31
CA THR A 61 0.05 -6.64 5.90
C THR A 61 0.98 -5.52 6.39
N LEU A 62 0.52 -4.26 6.38
CA LEU A 62 1.29 -3.14 6.92
C LEU A 62 1.44 -3.23 8.44
N LEU A 63 0.36 -3.55 9.15
CA LEU A 63 0.37 -3.66 10.62
C LEU A 63 1.19 -4.85 11.13
N LEU A 64 1.26 -5.95 10.37
CA LEU A 64 2.09 -7.10 10.71
C LEU A 64 3.58 -6.76 10.79
N GLU A 65 4.04 -5.69 10.13
CA GLU A 65 5.44 -5.28 10.12
C GLU A 65 5.95 -4.83 11.49
N GLU A 66 5.04 -4.43 12.37
CA GLU A 66 5.36 -4.08 13.75
C GLU A 66 5.36 -5.30 14.69
N THR A 67 5.19 -6.50 14.12
CA THR A 67 5.03 -7.76 14.87
C THR A 67 6.08 -8.80 14.47
N GLU A 68 6.16 -9.88 15.24
CA GLU A 68 6.98 -11.06 14.90
C GLU A 68 6.47 -11.84 13.67
N LEU A 69 5.27 -11.50 13.18
CA LEU A 69 4.63 -12.10 12.01
C LEU A 69 4.82 -11.26 10.74
N ALA A 70 5.74 -10.28 10.76
CA ALA A 70 6.12 -9.49 9.60
C ALA A 70 6.44 -10.36 8.38
N VAL A 71 6.16 -9.84 7.18
CA VAL A 71 6.44 -10.57 5.94
C VAL A 71 7.97 -10.61 5.75
N ASP A 72 8.55 -11.80 5.69
CA ASP A 72 9.99 -11.94 5.45
C ASP A 72 10.37 -11.64 3.98
N GLU A 73 11.67 -11.51 3.70
CA GLU A 73 12.17 -11.16 2.36
C GLU A 73 11.77 -12.19 1.28
N VAL A 74 11.74 -13.48 1.62
CA VAL A 74 11.42 -14.55 0.67
C VAL A 74 9.95 -14.48 0.27
N MET A 75 9.07 -14.36 1.27
CA MET A 75 7.64 -14.19 1.07
C MET A 75 7.34 -12.85 0.38
N ALA A 76 8.06 -11.79 0.71
CA ALA A 76 7.88 -10.48 0.09
C ALA A 76 8.12 -10.51 -1.42
N ALA A 77 9.10 -11.29 -1.88
CA ALA A 77 9.36 -11.45 -3.31
C ALA A 77 8.19 -12.09 -4.06
N GLU A 78 7.50 -13.06 -3.46
CA GLU A 78 6.32 -13.71 -4.03
C GLU A 78 5.10 -12.79 -3.96
N MET A 79 4.86 -12.18 -2.80
CA MET A 79 3.74 -11.27 -2.59
C MET A 79 3.83 -10.02 -3.48
N LEU A 80 5.03 -9.49 -3.72
CA LEU A 80 5.23 -8.31 -4.57
C LEU A 80 4.67 -8.53 -5.98
N LEU A 81 4.88 -9.72 -6.55
CA LEU A 81 4.34 -10.06 -7.87
C LEU A 81 2.80 -10.07 -7.86
N LEU A 82 2.20 -10.63 -6.81
CA LEU A 82 0.74 -10.72 -6.68
C LEU A 82 0.11 -9.35 -6.44
N TRP A 83 0.70 -8.51 -5.57
CA TRP A 83 0.21 -7.15 -5.32
C TRP A 83 0.35 -6.25 -6.54
N ARG A 84 1.40 -6.39 -7.33
CA ARG A 84 1.52 -5.69 -8.62
C ARG A 84 0.47 -6.17 -9.63
N ALA A 85 0.18 -7.47 -9.66
CA ALA A 85 -0.91 -7.99 -10.48
C ALA A 85 -2.28 -7.42 -10.04
N ALA A 86 -2.54 -7.36 -8.73
CA ALA A 86 -3.74 -6.74 -8.17
C ALA A 86 -3.83 -5.25 -8.56
N GLN A 87 -2.74 -4.49 -8.41
CA GLN A 87 -2.68 -3.08 -8.80
C GLN A 87 -2.95 -2.87 -10.29
N SER A 88 -2.34 -3.69 -11.15
CA SER A 88 -2.56 -3.63 -12.60
C SER A 88 -4.03 -3.91 -12.98
N LEU A 89 -4.64 -4.94 -12.38
CA LEU A 89 -6.04 -5.29 -12.61
C LEU A 89 -7.00 -4.19 -12.14
N MET A 90 -6.76 -3.59 -10.97
CA MET A 90 -7.59 -2.48 -10.47
C MET A 90 -7.52 -1.23 -11.34
N ASN A 91 -6.37 -0.99 -11.98
CA ASN A 91 -6.19 0.13 -12.90
C ASN A 91 -6.72 -0.17 -14.31
N SER A 92 -7.20 -1.39 -14.56
CA SER A 92 -7.75 -1.80 -15.84
C SER A 92 -9.27 -1.62 -15.87
N ASP A 93 -9.76 -0.89 -16.88
CA ASP A 93 -11.20 -0.72 -17.12
C ASP A 93 -11.91 -2.02 -17.57
N THR A 94 -11.15 -3.07 -17.90
CA THR A 94 -11.67 -4.33 -18.47
C THR A 94 -11.47 -5.55 -17.59
N ALA A 95 -10.82 -5.41 -16.42
CA ALA A 95 -10.60 -6.53 -15.51
C ALA A 95 -11.93 -7.06 -14.96
N ALA A 96 -12.09 -8.37 -14.93
CA ALA A 96 -13.27 -8.97 -14.33
C ALA A 96 -13.14 -9.02 -12.79
N ALA A 97 -14.25 -8.81 -12.07
CA ALA A 97 -14.25 -8.88 -10.59
C ALA A 97 -13.72 -10.22 -10.06
N LEU A 98 -14.01 -11.33 -10.75
CA LEU A 98 -13.50 -12.66 -10.42
C LEU A 98 -11.98 -12.79 -10.58
N GLU A 99 -11.37 -12.06 -11.51
CA GLU A 99 -9.90 -12.06 -11.68
C GLU A 99 -9.22 -11.33 -10.52
N ILE A 100 -9.80 -10.20 -10.11
CA ILE A 100 -9.33 -9.43 -8.95
C ILE A 100 -9.45 -10.27 -7.67
N GLU A 101 -10.61 -10.89 -7.44
CA GLU A 101 -10.84 -11.78 -6.29
C GLU A 101 -9.88 -12.98 -6.28
N ALA A 102 -9.63 -13.60 -7.43
CA ALA A 102 -8.69 -14.71 -7.54
C ALA A 102 -7.26 -14.31 -7.12
N VAL A 103 -6.81 -13.10 -7.48
CA VAL A 103 -5.50 -12.60 -7.05
C VAL A 103 -5.45 -12.41 -5.54
N TYR A 104 -6.47 -11.80 -4.91
CA TYR A 104 -6.49 -11.66 -3.44
C TYR A 104 -6.60 -13.00 -2.72
N ASN A 105 -7.26 -13.99 -3.32
CA ASN A 105 -7.27 -15.34 -2.77
C ASN A 105 -5.89 -15.98 -2.83
N GLN A 106 -5.15 -15.76 -3.91
CA GLN A 106 -3.77 -16.22 -4.03
C GLN A 106 -2.83 -15.50 -3.04
N ILE A 107 -3.03 -14.19 -2.79
CA ILE A 107 -2.28 -13.44 -1.77
C ILE A 107 -2.48 -14.09 -0.39
N GLN A 108 -3.73 -14.41 -0.02
CA GLN A 108 -4.01 -15.13 1.23
C GLN A 108 -3.33 -16.49 1.31
N ASP A 109 -3.28 -17.23 0.20
CA ASP A 109 -2.68 -18.56 0.14
C ASP A 109 -1.14 -18.53 0.23
N THR A 110 -0.51 -17.41 -0.14
CA THR A 110 0.93 -17.18 0.02
C THR A 110 1.31 -16.85 1.47
N MET A 111 0.42 -16.23 2.24
CA MET A 111 0.67 -15.92 3.65
C MET A 111 0.58 -17.17 4.53
N THR A 112 1.27 -17.15 5.67
CA THR A 112 1.13 -18.22 6.66
C THR A 112 -0.24 -18.17 7.35
N PRO A 113 -0.76 -19.32 7.84
CA PRO A 113 -1.99 -19.31 8.63
C PRO A 113 -1.92 -18.41 9.87
N GLY A 114 -0.74 -18.27 10.48
CA GLY A 114 -0.52 -17.39 11.62
C GLY A 114 -0.71 -15.92 11.26
N GLN A 115 -0.20 -15.49 10.10
CA GLN A 115 -0.40 -14.12 9.60
C GLN A 115 -1.86 -13.83 9.27
N ILE A 116 -2.55 -14.74 8.57
CA ILE A 116 -3.98 -14.54 8.26
C ILE A 116 -4.84 -14.52 9.53
N SER A 117 -4.52 -15.37 10.52
CA SER A 117 -5.23 -15.36 11.80
C SER A 117 -4.99 -14.05 12.55
N ALA A 118 -3.74 -13.58 12.60
CA ALA A 118 -3.42 -12.30 13.24
C ALA A 118 -4.15 -11.12 12.58
N ILE A 119 -4.21 -11.07 11.24
CA ILE A 119 -4.99 -10.02 10.55
C ILE A 119 -6.49 -10.14 10.86
N ALA A 120 -7.04 -11.36 10.90
CA ALA A 120 -8.44 -11.58 11.24
C ALA A 120 -8.76 -11.09 12.67
N GLU A 121 -7.85 -11.33 13.62
CA GLU A 121 -7.98 -10.91 15.02
C GLU A 121 -7.88 -9.39 15.22
N MET A 122 -7.31 -8.65 14.26
CA MET A 122 -7.27 -7.19 14.30
C MET A 122 -8.64 -6.53 14.08
N GLU A 123 -9.63 -7.26 13.55
CA GLU A 123 -11.00 -6.77 13.25
C GLU A 123 -10.98 -5.38 12.59
N LEU A 124 -10.21 -5.25 11.51
CA LEU A 124 -9.89 -3.96 10.89
C LEU A 124 -11.15 -3.26 10.36
N THR A 125 -11.33 -2.00 10.76
CA THR A 125 -12.45 -1.15 10.37
C THR A 125 -11.99 0.16 9.72
N GLU A 126 -12.94 0.97 9.26
CA GLU A 126 -12.66 2.33 8.79
C GLU A 126 -12.01 3.22 9.87
N GLU A 127 -12.29 2.96 11.16
CA GLU A 127 -11.63 3.66 12.27
C GLU A 127 -10.13 3.35 12.28
N THR A 128 -9.77 2.08 12.08
CA THR A 128 -8.36 1.68 11.98
C THR A 128 -7.66 2.43 10.83
N LEU A 129 -8.29 2.52 9.66
CA LEU A 129 -7.70 3.26 8.53
C LEU A 129 -7.56 4.77 8.81
N ALA A 130 -8.50 5.35 9.56
CA ALA A 130 -8.40 6.75 9.99
C ALA A 130 -7.23 6.95 10.95
N THR A 131 -7.02 6.04 11.90
CA THR A 131 -5.87 6.05 12.82
C THR A 131 -4.55 5.92 12.06
N MET A 132 -4.43 4.95 11.15
CA MET A 132 -3.21 4.78 10.34
C MET A 132 -2.90 6.01 9.46
N MET A 133 -3.94 6.74 9.02
CA MET A 133 -3.79 8.00 8.29
C MET A 133 -3.30 9.13 9.20
N GLU A 134 -3.81 9.22 10.44
CA GLU A 134 -3.39 10.21 11.44
C GLU A 134 -1.94 9.97 11.89
N GLU A 135 -1.58 8.70 12.10
CA GLU A 135 -0.24 8.28 12.54
C GLU A 135 0.79 8.33 11.40
N GLY A 136 0.34 8.47 10.16
CA GLY A 136 1.20 8.58 8.99
C GLY A 136 1.74 7.25 8.47
N GLU A 137 1.23 6.13 8.98
CA GLU A 137 1.62 4.76 8.56
C GLU A 137 1.22 4.45 7.12
N LEU A 138 0.11 5.04 6.64
CA LEU A 138 -0.25 4.97 5.21
C LEU A 138 0.65 5.84 4.33
N PHE A 139 1.48 6.69 4.95
CA PHE A 139 2.31 7.71 4.33
C PHE A 139 3.80 7.54 4.65
N PHE A 140 4.33 6.31 4.60
CA PHE A 140 5.78 6.07 4.47
C PHE A 140 6.43 6.76 3.24
N GLY A 141 5.70 7.60 2.50
CA GLY A 141 6.24 8.75 1.77
C GLY A 141 5.67 10.08 2.29
N GLN A 142 6.30 10.67 3.31
CA GLN A 142 6.17 12.09 3.57
C GLN A 142 6.70 12.87 2.36
N GLY A 143 5.77 13.31 1.52
CA GLY A 143 6.02 14.13 0.34
C GLY A 143 4.75 14.54 -0.42
N GLY A 144 3.55 14.20 0.08
CA GLY A 144 2.28 14.58 -0.53
C GLY A 144 1.49 15.66 0.23
N PHE A 145 1.42 15.62 1.57
CA PHE A 145 0.53 16.52 2.33
C PHE A 145 1.00 16.86 3.77
N ALA A 146 2.26 16.57 4.14
CA ALA A 146 2.78 16.90 5.46
C ALA A 146 4.15 17.60 5.35
N GLY A 147 4.12 18.93 5.19
CA GLY A 147 5.28 19.79 5.37
C GLY A 147 4.88 20.94 6.29
N GLY A 148 5.33 20.90 7.56
CA GLY A 148 5.26 22.06 8.45
C GLY A 148 4.89 21.78 9.91
N ARG A 149 5.66 20.95 10.62
CA ARG A 149 5.79 21.09 12.08
C ARG A 149 7.09 21.84 12.37
N GLY A 150 7.04 23.14 12.13
CA GLY A 150 8.08 24.11 12.45
C GLY A 150 7.42 25.39 12.95
N ASP A 151 7.80 25.77 14.15
CA ASP A 151 7.46 26.98 14.90
C ASP A 151 7.07 28.21 14.05
N ARG A 152 5.86 28.74 14.25
CA ARG A 152 5.38 29.98 13.60
C ARG A 152 5.09 31.07 14.62
N THR A 153 6.15 31.65 15.19
CA THR A 153 6.18 33.09 15.46
C THR A 153 6.96 33.78 14.35
N GLY A 154 6.27 34.13 13.26
CA GLY A 154 6.87 34.84 12.14
C GLY A 154 5.84 35.11 11.05
N THR A 155 5.40 36.35 10.95
CA THR A 155 4.62 36.90 9.83
C THR A 155 5.30 36.61 8.50
N GLY A 156 4.66 35.77 7.68
CA GLY A 156 5.06 35.48 6.30
C GLY A 156 4.01 34.58 5.64
N GLU A 157 3.52 35.01 4.48
CA GLU A 157 2.47 34.38 3.67
C GLU A 157 2.77 32.90 3.36
N GLY A 158 1.81 31.99 3.61
CA GLY A 158 1.99 30.57 3.29
C GLY A 158 0.89 29.63 3.81
N PHE A 159 -0.02 29.27 2.91
CA PHE A 159 -0.95 28.13 2.94
C PHE A 159 -2.09 28.14 3.99
N THR A 160 -3.25 28.66 3.56
CA THR A 160 -4.56 28.24 4.08
C THR A 160 -5.05 27.06 3.24
N PRO A 161 -5.39 25.89 3.81
CA PRO A 161 -6.03 24.82 3.05
C PRO A 161 -7.35 25.34 2.46
N PRO A 162 -7.80 24.83 1.30
CA PRO A 162 -9.10 25.22 0.75
C PRO A 162 -10.20 24.90 1.76
N GLU A 163 -10.82 25.94 2.32
CA GLU A 163 -12.04 25.81 3.12
C GLU A 163 -13.12 25.16 2.26
N GLY A 164 -13.44 23.90 2.57
CA GLY A 164 -14.48 23.15 1.86
C GLY A 164 -14.52 21.64 2.13
N LEU A 165 -13.48 21.04 2.73
CA LEU A 165 -13.42 19.59 2.92
C LEU A 165 -13.54 19.09 4.36
N LEU A 166 -13.60 19.97 5.37
CA LEU A 166 -13.85 19.57 6.76
C LEU A 166 -14.74 20.62 7.46
N VAL A 167 -16.00 20.28 7.72
CA VAL A 167 -16.72 20.83 8.87
C VAL A 167 -16.90 19.68 9.86
N PRO A 168 -16.37 19.79 11.09
CA PRO A 168 -16.68 18.86 12.15
C PRO A 168 -18.13 19.10 12.59
N GLY A 169 -18.98 18.09 12.45
CA GLY A 169 -20.33 18.07 12.99
C GLY A 169 -21.43 18.51 12.02
N GLY A 170 -22.13 17.51 11.48
CA GLY A 170 -23.57 17.50 11.14
C GLY A 170 -24.18 18.70 10.39
N GLY A 171 -24.46 18.50 9.10
CA GLY A 171 -25.56 19.19 8.42
C GLY A 171 -25.33 19.54 6.96
N PHE A 172 -25.99 18.83 6.04
CA PHE A 172 -26.19 19.30 4.66
C PHE A 172 -27.22 20.41 4.63
N LEU A 173 -26.89 21.63 4.19
CA LEU A 173 -27.87 22.60 3.69
C LEU A 173 -27.19 23.54 2.67
N ARG A 174 -27.58 23.52 1.39
CA ARG A 174 -28.81 24.09 0.79
C ARG A 174 -28.63 25.57 0.42
N GLY A 175 -28.29 25.76 -0.86
CA GLY A 175 -28.62 26.90 -1.74
C GLY A 175 -28.64 28.33 -1.21
N ALA A 176 -27.75 29.18 -1.73
CA ALA A 176 -28.05 30.56 -2.12
C ALA A 176 -26.92 31.12 -3.02
N PRO A 177 -27.24 32.02 -3.97
CA PRO A 177 -26.28 32.63 -4.89
C PRO A 177 -25.59 33.83 -4.22
N GLY A 178 -24.28 33.96 -4.38
CA GLY A 178 -23.54 35.07 -3.78
C GLY A 178 -22.15 35.22 -4.36
N GLU A 179 -21.98 36.30 -5.11
CA GLU A 179 -20.76 36.75 -5.77
C GLU A 179 -19.59 36.92 -4.78
N GLY A 180 -18.45 36.28 -5.10
CA GLY A 180 -17.16 36.47 -4.45
C GLY A 180 -16.03 36.36 -5.50
N PRO A 181 -15.12 37.34 -5.59
CA PRO A 181 -14.15 37.44 -6.68
C PRO A 181 -12.90 36.61 -6.37
N GLY A 182 -12.53 35.68 -7.27
CA GLY A 182 -11.19 35.08 -7.24
C GLY A 182 -11.08 33.56 -7.39
N GLY A 183 -12.17 32.82 -7.58
CA GLY A 183 -12.13 31.37 -7.85
C GLY A 183 -12.05 31.06 -9.35
N GLY A 184 -10.92 31.39 -9.98
CA GLY A 184 -10.67 31.01 -11.38
C GLY A 184 -10.48 29.49 -11.48
N PHE A 185 -11.52 28.77 -11.88
CA PHE A 185 -11.33 27.48 -12.53
C PHE A 185 -10.48 27.71 -13.79
N PRO A 186 -9.46 26.87 -14.08
CA PRO A 186 -8.72 27.01 -15.33
C PRO A 186 -9.70 26.90 -16.51
N GLU A 187 -9.84 28.01 -17.21
CA GLU A 187 -10.73 28.19 -18.35
C GLU A 187 -10.24 27.28 -19.49
N GLY A 188 -11.01 26.25 -19.85
CA GLY A 188 -10.72 25.39 -21.02
C GLY A 188 -10.86 23.88 -20.84
N MET A 189 -11.23 23.37 -19.65
CA MET A 189 -11.44 21.92 -19.50
C MET A 189 -12.79 21.50 -20.12
N ASN A 190 -12.76 20.60 -21.12
CA ASN A 190 -13.95 20.10 -21.80
C ASN A 190 -14.96 19.55 -20.77
N PRO A 191 -16.24 19.97 -20.81
CA PRO A 191 -17.31 19.43 -19.95
C PRO A 191 -17.37 17.90 -19.93
N GLU A 192 -17.04 17.23 -21.04
CA GLU A 192 -16.95 15.77 -21.11
C GLU A 192 -15.77 15.21 -20.32
N VAL A 193 -14.64 15.91 -20.23
CA VAL A 193 -13.48 15.48 -19.42
C VAL A 193 -13.81 15.60 -17.94
N MET A 194 -14.56 16.63 -17.55
CA MET A 194 -15.07 16.75 -16.18
C MET A 194 -16.13 15.68 -15.87
N ALA A 195 -17.07 15.44 -16.79
CA ALA A 195 -18.08 14.38 -16.62
C ALA A 195 -17.44 12.99 -16.57
N THR A 196 -16.41 12.73 -17.38
CA THR A 196 -15.65 11.47 -17.37
C THR A 196 -14.86 11.32 -16.08
N ARG A 197 -14.17 12.38 -15.63
CA ARG A 197 -13.45 12.37 -14.35
C ARG A 197 -14.41 12.20 -13.18
N GLN A 198 -15.57 12.85 -13.21
CA GLN A 198 -16.62 12.71 -12.20
C GLN A 198 -17.27 11.32 -12.23
N ALA A 199 -17.41 10.69 -13.41
CA ALA A 199 -17.88 9.31 -13.56
C ALA A 199 -16.83 8.29 -13.08
N GLN A 200 -15.53 8.56 -13.28
CA GLN A 200 -14.43 7.77 -12.71
C GLN A 200 -14.41 7.88 -11.17
N PHE A 201 -14.63 9.07 -10.62
CA PHE A 201 -14.80 9.26 -9.17
C PHE A 201 -16.13 8.67 -8.64
N ALA A 202 -17.18 8.60 -9.45
CA ALA A 202 -18.46 8.00 -9.08
C ALA A 202 -18.47 6.46 -9.20
N GLY A 203 -17.59 5.88 -10.02
CA GLY A 203 -17.44 4.43 -10.20
C GLY A 203 -16.64 3.73 -9.10
N GLY A 204 -15.84 4.48 -8.34
CA GLY A 204 -15.09 4.01 -7.18
C GLY A 204 -14.71 5.20 -6.32
N GLY A 205 -15.62 5.61 -5.42
CA GLY A 205 -15.53 6.80 -4.58
C GLY A 205 -14.30 6.86 -3.67
N LEU A 206 -14.40 7.58 -2.55
CA LEU A 206 -13.28 7.70 -1.59
C LEU A 206 -12.66 6.34 -1.21
N GLY A 207 -13.46 5.27 -1.11
CA GLY A 207 -12.97 3.91 -0.87
C GLY A 207 -12.08 3.34 -1.98
N GLY A 208 -12.40 3.58 -3.26
CA GLY A 208 -11.56 3.12 -4.38
C GLY A 208 -10.24 3.89 -4.50
N PHE A 209 -10.18 5.11 -3.96
CA PHE A 209 -8.91 5.83 -3.80
C PHE A 209 -8.09 5.28 -2.62
N GLN A 210 -8.74 5.01 -1.49
CA GLN A 210 -8.14 4.45 -0.29
C GLN A 210 -7.53 3.06 -0.54
N ASP A 211 -8.22 2.18 -1.26
CA ASP A 211 -7.70 0.86 -1.65
C ASP A 211 -6.44 0.97 -2.52
N ARG A 212 -6.43 1.91 -3.47
CA ARG A 212 -5.25 2.16 -4.32
C ARG A 212 -4.06 2.67 -3.51
N MET A 213 -4.31 3.52 -2.51
CA MET A 213 -3.26 4.00 -1.61
C MET A 213 -2.70 2.88 -0.74
N LEU A 214 -3.57 2.09 -0.11
CA LEU A 214 -3.17 0.93 0.69
C LEU A 214 -2.30 -0.04 -0.11
N ILE A 215 -2.72 -0.34 -1.34
CA ILE A 215 -2.00 -1.27 -2.22
C ILE A 215 -0.65 -0.69 -2.66
N ALA A 216 -0.58 0.60 -2.94
CA ALA A 216 0.68 1.26 -3.23
C ALA A 216 1.65 1.19 -2.03
N SER A 217 1.15 1.39 -0.80
CA SER A 217 1.96 1.28 0.41
C SER A 217 2.47 -0.14 0.64
N VAL A 218 1.64 -1.16 0.42
CA VAL A 218 2.06 -2.57 0.49
C VAL A 218 3.12 -2.90 -0.57
N VAL A 219 2.88 -2.54 -1.83
CA VAL A 219 3.87 -2.76 -2.91
C VAL A 219 5.21 -2.15 -2.51
N ARG A 220 5.20 -0.93 -1.97
CA ARG A 220 6.41 -0.24 -1.56
C ARG A 220 7.16 -0.94 -0.43
N ILE A 221 6.49 -1.41 0.62
CA ILE A 221 7.18 -2.10 1.72
C ILE A 221 7.80 -3.42 1.25
N LEU A 222 7.11 -4.12 0.32
CA LEU A 222 7.64 -5.34 -0.28
C LEU A 222 8.83 -5.05 -1.23
N GLU A 223 8.81 -3.94 -1.97
CA GLU A 223 9.97 -3.48 -2.77
C GLU A 223 11.18 -3.15 -1.90
N MET A 224 10.96 -2.46 -0.77
CA MET A 224 12.02 -2.16 0.19
C MET A 224 12.62 -3.43 0.78
N LYS A 225 11.78 -4.41 1.18
CA LYS A 225 12.26 -5.70 1.70
C LYS A 225 13.04 -6.53 0.68
N THR A 226 12.65 -6.48 -0.58
CA THR A 226 13.23 -7.32 -1.63
C THR A 226 14.42 -6.67 -2.33
N GLY A 227 14.69 -5.39 -2.07
CA GLY A 227 15.65 -4.59 -2.84
C GLY A 227 15.27 -4.42 -4.32
N LYS A 228 14.10 -4.90 -4.76
CA LYS A 228 13.61 -4.85 -6.14
C LYS A 228 12.73 -3.62 -6.34
N ILE A 229 13.33 -2.45 -6.23
CA ILE A 229 12.65 -1.19 -6.57
C ILE A 229 12.26 -1.27 -8.06
N SER A 230 10.99 -1.05 -8.38
CA SER A 230 10.50 -1.13 -9.76
C SER A 230 11.12 -0.03 -10.62
N GLU A 231 11.69 -0.40 -11.78
CA GLU A 231 12.13 0.55 -12.83
C GLU A 231 10.94 1.35 -13.43
N ASP A 232 9.70 0.83 -13.30
CA ASP A 232 8.46 1.42 -13.84
C ASP A 232 7.75 2.37 -12.87
N GLN A 233 8.21 2.50 -11.62
CA GLN A 233 7.78 3.62 -10.76
C GLN A 233 8.60 4.85 -11.13
N PRO A 234 8.01 6.07 -11.12
CA PRO A 234 8.81 7.28 -11.30
C PRO A 234 9.93 7.25 -10.25
N VAL A 235 11.17 7.10 -10.71
CA VAL A 235 12.37 7.10 -9.86
C VAL A 235 12.24 8.30 -8.96
N ARG A 236 12.01 8.05 -7.66
CA ARG A 236 11.85 9.15 -6.72
C ARG A 236 13.23 9.75 -6.56
N PRO A 237 13.39 11.07 -6.68
CA PRO A 237 14.70 11.69 -6.66
C PRO A 237 15.52 11.32 -5.40
N PHE A 238 14.84 11.05 -4.29
CA PHE A 238 15.44 10.56 -3.05
C PHE A 238 15.97 9.12 -3.11
N ASP A 239 15.39 8.23 -3.93
CA ASP A 239 15.91 6.86 -4.08
C ASP A 239 17.27 6.86 -4.81
N VAL A 240 17.48 7.82 -5.73
CA VAL A 240 18.76 8.08 -6.41
C VAL A 240 19.85 8.49 -5.43
N VAL A 241 19.51 9.28 -4.41
CA VAL A 241 20.45 9.72 -3.37
C VAL A 241 21.00 8.53 -2.61
N TYR A 242 20.10 7.68 -2.09
CA TYR A 242 20.51 6.52 -1.31
C TYR A 242 21.27 5.49 -2.16
N SER A 243 20.93 5.32 -3.44
CA SER A 243 21.67 4.40 -4.32
C SER A 243 23.09 4.89 -4.59
N VAL A 244 23.28 6.17 -4.91
CA VAL A 244 24.61 6.74 -5.18
C VAL A 244 25.51 6.66 -3.94
N ILE A 245 24.95 6.93 -2.75
CA ILE A 245 25.70 6.86 -1.49
C ILE A 245 26.01 5.42 -1.12
N ALA A 246 25.08 4.49 -1.31
CA ALA A 246 25.31 3.05 -1.09
C ALA A 246 26.45 2.52 -1.97
N GLU A 247 26.48 2.90 -3.25
CA GLU A 247 27.55 2.53 -4.18
C GLU A 247 28.90 3.10 -3.76
N ALA A 248 28.93 4.35 -3.28
CA ALA A 248 30.17 5.01 -2.88
C ALA A 248 30.75 4.50 -1.55
N THR A 249 29.87 4.20 -0.59
CA THR A 249 30.26 3.84 0.80
C THR A 249 30.33 2.33 1.03
N GLY A 250 29.69 1.54 0.15
CA GLY A 250 29.53 0.09 0.33
C GLY A 250 28.50 -0.29 1.41
N LEU A 251 27.76 0.69 1.95
CA LEU A 251 26.65 0.47 2.88
C LEU A 251 25.38 0.06 2.14
N SER A 252 24.48 -0.62 2.83
CA SER A 252 23.12 -0.85 2.33
C SER A 252 22.28 0.44 2.45
N PRO A 253 21.29 0.66 1.55
CA PRO A 253 20.34 1.77 1.69
C PRO A 253 19.61 1.79 3.04
N GLU A 254 19.36 0.64 3.65
CA GLU A 254 18.73 0.49 4.97
C GLU A 254 19.65 0.98 6.09
N GLU A 255 20.95 0.65 6.03
CA GLU A 255 21.95 1.14 6.97
C GLU A 255 22.05 2.67 6.92
N ILE A 256 22.10 3.23 5.71
CA ILE A 256 22.14 4.70 5.52
C ILE A 256 20.87 5.35 6.07
N ARG A 257 19.68 4.76 5.83
CA ARG A 257 18.41 5.27 6.38
C ARG A 257 18.35 5.18 7.90
N ALA A 258 18.87 4.11 8.49
CA ALA A 258 18.92 3.98 9.96
C ALA A 258 19.80 5.08 10.56
N MET A 259 20.97 5.34 9.97
CA MET A 259 21.88 6.40 10.42
C MET A 259 21.25 7.80 10.25
N THR A 260 20.55 8.07 9.15
CA THR A 260 19.87 9.37 8.98
C THR A 260 18.67 9.55 9.92
N ALA A 261 17.97 8.46 10.25
CA ALA A 261 16.92 8.47 11.28
C ALA A 261 17.47 8.76 12.68
N GLU A 262 18.72 8.36 12.95
CA GLU A 262 19.46 8.72 14.17
C GLU A 262 20.01 10.15 14.15
N GLY A 263 19.82 10.88 13.04
CA GLY A 263 20.21 12.29 12.89
C GLY A 263 21.60 12.50 12.29
N VAL A 264 22.27 11.46 11.79
CA VAL A 264 23.55 11.57 11.09
C VAL A 264 23.32 12.14 9.69
N THR A 265 24.14 13.10 9.26
CA THR A 265 23.99 13.67 7.91
C THR A 265 24.56 12.74 6.85
N LEU A 266 24.06 12.84 5.61
CA LEU A 266 24.59 12.04 4.51
C LEU A 266 26.07 12.37 4.22
N ALA A 267 26.48 13.63 4.33
CA ALA A 267 27.88 14.02 4.25
C ALA A 267 28.75 13.32 5.32
N GLU A 268 28.29 13.29 6.57
CA GLU A 268 29.00 12.62 7.66
C GLU A 268 29.11 11.10 7.42
N ILE A 269 28.06 10.47 6.87
CA ILE A 269 28.08 9.05 6.49
C ILE A 269 29.12 8.80 5.39
N ILE A 270 29.16 9.64 4.36
CA ILE A 270 30.11 9.52 3.24
C ILE A 270 31.56 9.62 3.73
N GLU A 271 31.87 10.67 4.52
CA GLU A 271 33.22 10.90 5.03
C GLU A 271 33.69 9.82 6.00
N THR A 272 32.78 9.36 6.89
CA THR A 272 33.10 8.32 7.88
C THR A 272 33.43 6.98 7.22
N ASN A 273 32.85 6.70 6.05
CA ASN A 273 33.12 5.48 5.28
C ASN A 273 34.28 5.63 4.29
N GLY A 274 34.99 6.77 4.31
CA GLY A 274 36.21 6.99 3.52
C GLY A 274 35.96 7.30 2.05
N SER A 275 34.73 7.67 1.69
CA SER A 275 34.36 8.08 0.34
C SER A 275 34.60 9.59 0.17
N ASP A 276 34.94 10.02 -1.04
CA ASP A 276 35.18 11.44 -1.34
C ASP A 276 33.84 12.16 -1.56
N LEU A 277 33.55 13.14 -0.71
CA LEU A 277 32.28 13.87 -0.70
C LEU A 277 32.02 14.63 -2.00
N GLU A 278 33.04 15.21 -2.61
CA GLU A 278 32.92 15.92 -3.88
C GLU A 278 32.68 14.95 -5.05
N GLU A 279 33.34 13.80 -5.04
CA GLU A 279 33.09 12.73 -6.02
C GLU A 279 31.65 12.21 -5.93
N VAL A 280 31.15 11.95 -4.71
CA VAL A 280 29.77 11.51 -4.48
C VAL A 280 28.76 12.57 -4.88
N ARG A 281 29.01 13.85 -4.58
CA ARG A 281 28.17 14.98 -5.00
C ARG A 281 28.07 15.05 -6.53
N ASN A 282 29.18 14.88 -7.24
CA ASN A 282 29.19 14.89 -8.71
C ASN A 282 28.43 13.69 -9.30
N SER A 283 28.63 12.48 -8.76
CA SER A 283 27.87 11.30 -9.17
C SER A 283 26.36 11.46 -8.92
N LEU A 284 25.99 12.10 -7.81
CA LEU A 284 24.59 12.40 -7.52
C LEU A 284 23.98 13.37 -8.54
N ILE A 285 24.70 14.46 -8.86
CA ILE A 285 24.25 15.42 -9.89
C ILE A 285 24.07 14.72 -11.24
N GLU A 286 25.00 13.86 -11.63
CA GLU A 286 24.90 13.08 -12.88
C GLU A 286 23.68 12.16 -12.88
N ALA A 287 23.46 11.42 -11.79
CA ALA A 287 22.30 10.53 -11.67
C ALA A 287 20.97 11.31 -11.69
N LEU A 288 20.93 12.51 -11.11
CA LEU A 288 19.74 13.36 -11.12
C LEU A 288 19.45 13.96 -12.50
N ARG A 289 20.47 14.18 -13.34
CA ARG A 289 20.27 14.70 -14.72
C ARG A 289 19.48 13.75 -15.61
N GLU A 290 19.53 12.45 -15.33
CA GLU A 290 18.81 11.43 -16.10
C GLU A 290 17.30 11.40 -15.78
N LEU A 291 16.86 12.15 -14.75
CA LEU A 291 15.45 12.22 -14.40
C LEU A 291 14.65 13.06 -15.42
N PRO A 292 13.41 12.66 -15.76
CA PRO A 292 12.60 13.28 -16.82
C PRO A 292 12.23 14.77 -16.61
N ASN A 293 12.50 15.34 -15.43
CA ASN A 293 12.24 16.75 -15.08
C ASN A 293 13.49 17.49 -14.57
N ALA A 294 14.69 16.94 -14.77
CA ALA A 294 15.93 17.50 -14.22
C ALA A 294 16.30 18.88 -14.79
N ALA A 295 15.82 19.20 -16.00
CA ALA A 295 16.17 20.42 -16.72
C ALA A 295 15.68 21.71 -16.03
N ASP A 296 14.65 21.62 -15.18
CA ASP A 296 14.06 22.76 -14.48
C ASP A 296 14.57 22.91 -13.04
N LEU A 297 15.51 22.05 -12.61
CA LEU A 297 16.01 22.00 -11.24
C LEU A 297 17.44 22.54 -11.13
N ASP A 298 17.72 23.26 -10.04
CA ASP A 298 19.09 23.55 -9.64
C ASP A 298 19.69 22.31 -8.97
N LEU A 299 20.26 21.43 -9.79
CA LEU A 299 20.81 20.15 -9.34
C LEU A 299 22.00 20.32 -8.39
N GLU A 300 22.75 21.41 -8.52
CA GLU A 300 23.89 21.67 -7.64
C GLU A 300 23.43 22.06 -6.24
N GLN A 301 22.43 22.94 -6.14
CA GLN A 301 21.82 23.29 -4.85
C GLN A 301 21.08 22.09 -4.25
N LEU A 302 20.33 21.34 -5.06
CA LEU A 302 19.58 20.19 -4.59
C LEU A 302 20.49 19.09 -4.02
N ALA A 303 21.62 18.83 -4.67
CA ALA A 303 22.61 17.88 -4.16
C ALA A 303 23.24 18.37 -2.84
N SER A 304 23.52 19.67 -2.71
CA SER A 304 24.02 20.26 -1.46
C SER A 304 23.00 20.15 -0.32
N ASP A 305 21.74 20.51 -0.58
CA ASP A 305 20.65 20.48 0.40
C ASP A 305 20.49 19.06 0.96
N TRP A 306 20.52 18.06 0.08
CA TRP A 306 20.32 16.66 0.46
C TRP A 306 21.52 16.06 1.18
N LEU A 307 22.73 16.40 0.78
CA LEU A 307 23.93 15.96 1.48
C LEU A 307 24.07 16.64 2.86
N GLY A 308 23.30 17.69 3.13
CA GLY A 308 23.37 18.47 4.36
C GLY A 308 24.61 19.36 4.38
N LEU A 309 24.99 19.90 3.22
CA LEU A 309 26.17 20.76 3.04
C LEU A 309 25.88 22.25 3.26
N ASP A 310 24.61 22.62 3.36
CA ASP A 310 24.20 24.00 3.62
C ASP A 310 24.28 24.31 5.13
N GLU A 311 25.28 25.11 5.51
CA GLU A 311 25.32 25.90 6.76
C GLU A 311 24.51 27.20 6.64
#